data_AF-A0AAX2AB09-F1
#
_entry.id   AF-A0AAX2AB09-F1
#
_cell.length_a   1.000
_cell.length_b   1.000
_cell.length_c   1.000
_cell.angle_alpha   90.00
_cell.angle_beta   90.00
_cell.angle_gamma   90.00
#
_symmetry.space_group_name_H-M   'P 1'
#
loop_
_entity.id
_entity.type
_entity.pdbx_description
1 polymer ?
#
loop_
_entity_poly.entity_id
_entity_poly.type
_entity_poly.pdbx_seq_one_letter_code
_entity_poly.pdbx_strand_id
1 'polypeptide(L)'
;SVTRGQDLALNTTKSMEDINTQVEAINEAITVIDQIAFQTNILSLNAAVEAATAGEAGKGFAVVAQEVRNLASRSAEAANEIKHIVEQATLKANEGKQVATQMIEGYKALNDNISNTLELITEVSAASKEQQSGIEQINDAVTLLDQQTQKNASIANQTQEIANETNLLADGIVKDANAKEFNGKNNVQSSKKGKSKDEFGYEKVQRTVKKVEPTFEHKPIKTHKEEKVFASKSSSDDEWESF
;
A
#
# COMPACT_ATOMS: atom_id res chain seq x y z
N SER A 1 17.16 2.14 4.67
CA SER A 1 16.23 1.24 5.35
C SER A 1 15.87 1.82 6.70
N VAL A 2 14.71 1.48 7.25
CA VAL A 2 14.27 1.93 8.58
C VAL A 2 15.31 1.57 9.65
N THR A 3 15.88 0.37 9.58
CA THR A 3 16.99 -0.08 10.44
C THR A 3 18.19 0.85 10.38
N ARG A 4 18.61 1.26 9.18
CA ARG A 4 19.73 2.21 9.03
C ARG A 4 19.38 3.60 9.58
N GLY A 5 18.13 4.04 9.48
CA GLY A 5 17.65 5.28 10.11
C GLY A 5 17.73 5.19 11.63
N GLN A 6 17.29 4.07 12.21
CA GLN A 6 17.37 3.80 13.64
C GLN A 6 18.82 3.76 14.13
N ASP A 7 19.73 3.11 13.41
CA ASP A 7 21.15 3.07 13.74
C ASP A 7 21.80 4.46 13.72
N LEU A 8 21.45 5.29 12.74
CA LEU A 8 21.93 6.67 12.67
C LEU A 8 21.40 7.52 13.81
N ALA A 9 20.13 7.34 14.20
CA ALA A 9 19.56 8.02 15.36
C ALA A 9 20.24 7.59 16.67
N LEU A 10 20.55 6.29 16.85
CA LEU A 10 21.34 5.79 17.98
C LEU A 10 22.74 6.40 18.02
N ASN A 11 23.42 6.46 16.89
CA ASN A 11 24.74 7.11 16.79
C ASN A 11 24.68 8.61 17.11
N THR A 12 23.57 9.27 16.75
CA THR A 12 23.34 10.69 17.04
C THR A 12 23.14 10.90 18.54
N THR A 13 22.32 10.08 19.19
CA THR A 13 22.15 10.07 20.65
C THR A 13 23.50 9.91 21.36
N LYS A 14 24.31 8.94 20.92
CA LYS A 14 25.66 8.73 21.48
C LYS A 14 26.56 9.94 21.27
N SER A 15 26.54 10.55 20.08
CA SER A 15 27.35 11.74 19.80
C SER A 15 26.94 12.92 20.67
N MET A 16 25.65 13.09 20.96
CA MET A 16 25.17 14.12 21.88
C MET A 16 25.57 13.85 23.34
N GLU A 17 25.62 12.58 23.76
CA GLU A 17 26.16 12.17 25.06
C GLU A 17 27.65 12.52 25.20
N ASP A 18 28.44 12.22 24.15
CA ASP A 18 29.87 12.53 24.10
C ASP A 18 30.11 14.05 24.12
N ILE A 19 29.28 14.83 23.41
CA ILE A 19 29.31 16.30 23.46
C ILE A 19 29.00 16.78 24.89
N ASN A 20 27.96 16.25 25.53
CA ASN A 20 27.59 16.66 26.89
C ASN A 20 28.73 16.42 27.87
N THR A 21 29.39 15.27 27.78
CA THR A 21 30.58 14.94 28.60
C THR A 21 31.73 15.91 28.38
N GLN A 22 32.02 16.28 27.12
CA GLN A 22 33.07 17.25 26.82
C GLN A 22 32.71 18.66 27.31
N VAL A 23 31.44 19.07 27.20
CA VAL A 23 30.96 20.36 27.67
C VAL A 23 31.04 20.45 29.20
N GLU A 24 30.77 19.38 29.93
CA GLU A 24 30.97 19.29 31.38
C GLU A 24 32.45 19.48 31.77
N ALA A 25 33.38 18.83 31.08
CA ALA A 25 34.81 19.02 31.31
C ALA A 25 35.27 20.46 31.04
N ILE A 26 34.70 21.11 30.02
CA ILE A 26 34.95 22.54 29.74
C ILE A 26 34.41 23.40 30.89
N ASN A 27 33.22 23.11 31.43
CA ASN A 27 32.64 23.85 32.54
C ASN A 27 33.52 23.78 33.81
N GLU A 28 34.07 22.59 34.11
CA GLU A 28 35.03 22.40 35.19
C GLU A 28 36.30 23.24 34.98
N ALA A 29 36.87 23.23 33.77
CA ALA A 29 38.04 24.04 33.45
C ALA A 29 37.78 25.56 33.60
N ILE A 30 36.60 26.04 33.17
CA ILE A 30 36.21 27.44 33.34
C ILE A 30 36.08 27.81 34.82
N THR A 31 35.55 26.90 35.65
CA THR A 31 35.46 27.08 37.10
C THR A 31 36.85 27.24 37.72
N VAL A 32 37.84 26.47 37.28
CA VAL A 32 39.24 26.62 37.71
C VAL A 32 39.82 27.98 37.26
N ILE A 33 39.53 28.43 36.05
CA ILE A 33 40.00 29.74 35.55
C ILE A 33 39.40 30.89 36.39
N ASP A 34 38.11 30.83 36.72
CA ASP A 34 37.46 31.83 37.58
C ASP A 34 38.08 31.85 38.99
N GLN A 35 38.39 30.68 39.55
CA GLN A 35 39.11 30.56 40.82
C GLN A 35 40.51 31.18 40.76
N ILE A 36 41.27 30.96 39.68
CA ILE A 36 42.60 31.56 39.47
C ILE A 36 42.48 33.08 39.33
N ALA A 37 41.49 33.57 38.59
CA ALA A 37 41.22 35.00 38.44
C ALA A 37 40.90 35.64 39.80
N PHE A 38 40.05 35.00 40.61
CA PHE A 38 39.73 35.45 41.96
C PHE A 38 40.97 35.49 42.87
N GLN A 39 41.78 34.43 42.89
CA GLN A 39 43.02 34.39 43.65
C GLN A 39 43.98 35.51 43.22
N THR A 40 44.17 35.70 41.90
CA THR A 40 45.03 36.75 41.33
C THR A 40 44.54 38.15 41.74
N ASN A 41 43.22 38.36 41.75
CA ASN A 41 42.62 39.60 42.24
C ASN A 41 42.94 39.84 43.72
N ILE A 42 42.87 38.83 44.59
CA ILE A 42 43.25 38.95 46.00
C ILE A 42 44.76 39.21 46.17
N LEU A 43 45.62 38.52 45.43
CA LEU A 43 47.08 38.76 45.45
C LEU A 43 47.42 40.20 45.04
N SER A 44 46.78 40.71 43.98
CA SER A 44 46.99 42.08 43.50
C SER A 44 46.55 43.14 44.51
N LEU A 45 45.47 42.87 45.25
CA LEU A 45 45.00 43.74 46.33
C LEU A 45 46.02 43.79 47.47
N ASN A 46 46.55 42.65 47.90
CA ASN A 46 47.58 42.58 48.93
C ASN A 46 48.85 43.32 48.49
N ALA A 47 49.26 43.17 47.23
CA ALA A 47 50.41 43.90 46.67
C ALA A 47 50.17 45.42 46.64
N ALA A 48 48.94 45.88 46.36
CA ALA A 48 48.60 47.29 46.40
C ALA A 48 48.67 47.86 47.83
N VAL A 49 48.25 47.09 48.84
CA VAL A 49 48.37 47.46 50.27
C VAL A 49 49.83 47.55 50.71
N GLU A 50 50.67 46.60 50.33
CA GLU A 50 52.10 46.62 50.65
C GLU A 50 52.82 47.79 49.95
N ALA A 51 52.46 48.06 48.70
CA ALA A 51 52.98 49.21 47.95
C ALA A 51 52.59 50.55 48.59
N ALA A 52 51.37 50.67 49.13
CA ALA A 52 50.95 51.84 49.90
C ALA A 52 51.75 51.98 51.21
N THR A 53 52.06 50.86 51.87
CA THR A 53 52.85 50.81 53.10
C THR A 53 54.30 51.26 52.87
N ALA A 54 54.87 50.97 51.70
CA ALA A 54 56.21 51.39 51.29
C ALA A 54 56.32 52.88 50.86
N GLY A 55 55.21 53.63 50.82
CA GLY A 55 55.20 55.07 50.54
C GLY A 55 55.73 55.44 49.14
N GLU A 56 56.65 56.42 49.07
CA GLU A 56 57.25 56.89 47.81
C GLU A 56 57.98 55.78 47.02
N ALA A 57 58.61 54.82 47.71
CA ALA A 57 59.33 53.71 47.08
C ALA A 57 58.39 52.67 46.43
N GLY A 58 57.12 52.61 46.86
CA GLY A 58 56.12 51.65 46.39
C GLY A 58 55.30 52.11 45.19
N LYS A 59 55.43 53.37 44.73
CA LYS A 59 54.59 53.93 43.66
C LYS A 59 54.58 53.11 42.37
N GLY A 60 55.74 52.61 41.94
CA GLY A 60 55.83 51.75 40.75
C GLY A 60 55.13 50.40 40.92
N PHE A 61 55.26 49.79 42.11
CA PHE A 61 54.58 48.53 42.45
C PHE A 61 53.06 48.69 42.56
N ALA A 62 52.58 49.84 43.05
CA ALA A 62 51.14 50.14 43.12
C ALA A 62 50.47 50.16 41.75
N VAL A 63 51.14 50.71 40.72
CA VAL A 63 50.63 50.73 39.34
C VAL A 63 50.56 49.32 38.77
N VAL A 64 51.60 48.50 38.97
CA VAL A 64 51.60 47.11 38.52
C VAL A 64 50.51 46.30 39.23
N ALA A 65 50.33 46.48 40.54
CA ALA A 65 49.28 45.81 41.30
C ALA A 65 47.88 46.16 40.79
N GLN A 66 47.63 47.43 40.44
CA GLN A 66 46.35 47.84 39.86
C GLN A 66 46.13 47.24 38.45
N GLU A 67 47.17 47.15 37.63
CA GLU A 67 47.07 46.54 36.30
C GLU A 67 46.80 45.03 36.38
N VAL A 68 47.47 44.32 37.29
CA VAL A 68 47.20 42.90 37.55
C VAL A 68 45.77 42.70 38.05
N ARG A 69 45.26 43.60 38.90
CA ARG A 69 43.88 43.57 39.38
C ARG A 69 42.87 43.73 38.25
N ASN A 70 43.11 44.70 37.36
CA ASN A 70 42.26 44.93 36.19
C ASN A 70 42.26 43.72 35.26
N LEU A 71 43.43 43.10 35.04
CA LEU A 71 43.54 41.89 34.22
C LEU A 71 42.78 40.71 34.85
N ALA A 72 42.91 40.51 36.16
CA ALA A 72 42.17 39.48 36.88
C ALA A 72 40.65 39.66 36.80
N SER A 73 40.16 40.91 36.94
CA SER A 73 38.72 41.22 36.79
C SER A 73 38.22 40.91 35.37
N ARG A 74 39.01 41.25 34.34
CA ARG A 74 38.68 40.94 32.94
C ARG A 74 38.68 39.43 32.67
N SER A 75 39.60 38.68 33.29
CA SER A 75 39.61 37.21 33.21
C SER A 75 38.38 36.59 33.84
N ALA A 76 37.91 37.09 34.99
CA ALA A 76 36.71 36.60 35.65
C ALA A 76 35.43 36.91 34.82
N GLU A 77 35.36 38.09 34.21
CA GLU A 77 34.25 38.45 33.32
C GLU A 77 34.21 37.53 32.09
N ALA A 78 35.35 37.32 31.43
CA ALA A 78 35.45 36.41 30.29
C ALA A 78 35.11 34.95 30.68
N ALA A 79 35.55 34.48 31.85
CA ALA A 79 35.21 33.15 32.35
C ALA A 79 33.69 32.99 32.52
N ASN A 80 33.00 34.00 33.07
CA ASN A 80 31.54 34.00 33.21
C ASN A 80 30.81 34.01 31.86
N GLU A 81 31.30 34.78 30.88
CA GLU A 81 30.72 34.79 29.53
C GLU A 81 30.84 33.42 28.84
N ILE A 82 32.02 32.79 28.92
CA ILE A 82 32.23 31.45 28.39
C ILE A 82 31.34 30.44 29.13
N LYS A 83 31.21 30.55 30.45
CA LYS A 83 30.32 29.69 31.25
C LYS A 83 28.87 29.74 30.74
N HIS A 84 28.36 30.94 30.46
CA HIS A 84 27.02 31.11 29.90
C HIS A 84 26.88 30.44 28.52
N ILE A 85 27.87 30.59 27.63
CA ILE A 85 27.86 29.95 26.30
C ILE A 85 27.85 28.41 26.44
N VAL A 86 28.65 27.88 27.36
CA VAL A 86 28.74 26.44 27.65
C VAL A 86 27.42 25.91 28.19
N GLU A 87 26.77 26.62 29.12
CA GLU A 87 25.44 26.25 29.63
C GLU A 87 24.39 26.19 28.51
N GLN A 88 24.41 27.17 27.58
CA GLN A 88 23.53 27.13 26.41
C GLN A 88 23.86 25.94 25.47
N ALA A 89 25.15 25.61 25.29
CA ALA A 89 25.56 24.45 24.51
C ALA A 89 25.09 23.14 25.15
N THR A 90 25.18 23.00 26.47
CA THR A 90 24.63 21.87 27.23
C THR A 90 23.13 21.71 26.99
N LEU A 91 22.36 22.80 27.07
CA LEU A 91 20.92 22.77 26.80
C LEU A 91 20.62 22.29 25.39
N LYS A 92 21.33 22.82 24.38
CA LYS A 92 21.14 22.42 22.97
C LYS A 92 21.54 20.97 22.69
N ALA A 93 22.60 20.47 23.32
CA ALA A 93 22.99 19.06 23.21
C ALA A 93 21.93 18.13 23.81
N ASN A 94 21.35 18.50 24.96
CA ASN A 94 20.26 17.75 25.59
C ASN A 94 18.97 17.75 24.76
N GLU A 95 18.60 18.89 24.18
CA GLU A 95 17.50 18.96 23.20
C GLU A 95 17.77 18.03 22.00
N GLY A 96 18.99 18.05 21.45
CA GLY A 96 19.41 17.18 20.36
C GLY A 96 19.32 15.69 20.72
N LYS A 97 19.73 15.32 21.95
CA LYS A 97 19.60 13.95 22.48
C LYS A 97 18.14 13.52 22.58
N GLN A 98 17.25 14.41 23.05
CA GLN A 98 15.83 14.13 23.16
C GLN A 98 15.20 13.89 21.78
N VAL A 99 15.50 14.76 20.80
CA VAL A 99 15.01 14.61 19.42
C VAL A 99 15.50 13.31 18.81
N ALA A 100 16.78 12.97 18.96
CA ALA A 100 17.32 11.70 18.46
C ALA A 100 16.65 10.49 19.13
N THR A 101 16.30 10.57 20.41
CA THR A 101 15.54 9.52 21.12
C THR A 101 14.13 9.36 20.54
N GLN A 102 13.43 10.46 20.28
CA GLN A 102 12.12 10.42 19.61
C GLN A 102 12.21 9.86 18.19
N MET A 103 13.30 10.13 17.46
CA MET A 103 13.55 9.53 16.15
C MET A 103 13.70 7.99 16.25
N ILE A 104 14.37 7.47 17.29
CA ILE A 104 14.48 6.02 17.51
C ILE A 104 13.10 5.39 17.69
N GLU A 105 12.24 5.98 18.52
CA GLU A 105 10.87 5.52 18.74
C GLU A 105 10.04 5.60 17.45
N GLY A 106 10.16 6.70 16.70
CA GLY A 106 9.49 6.88 15.40
C GLY A 106 9.91 5.83 14.38
N TYR A 107 11.21 5.52 14.28
CA TYR A 107 11.69 4.46 13.38
C TYR A 107 11.20 3.07 13.82
N LYS A 108 11.10 2.81 15.12
CA LYS A 108 10.52 1.56 15.63
C LYS A 108 9.05 1.42 15.20
N ALA A 109 8.24 2.43 15.45
CA ALA A 109 6.83 2.44 15.04
C ALA A 109 6.67 2.31 13.51
N LEU A 110 7.55 2.97 12.73
CA LEU A 110 7.56 2.83 11.28
C LEU A 110 7.88 1.39 10.84
N ASN A 111 8.83 0.73 11.50
CA ASN A 111 9.18 -0.65 11.20
C ASN A 111 8.01 -1.62 11.48
N ASP A 112 7.28 -1.39 12.56
CA ASP A 112 6.09 -2.17 12.92
C ASP A 112 4.99 -1.98 11.86
N ASN A 113 4.73 -0.75 11.43
CA ASN A 113 3.75 -0.45 10.37
C ASN A 113 4.13 -1.10 9.03
N ILE A 114 5.41 -1.07 8.65
CA ILE A 114 5.88 -1.75 7.44
C ILE A 114 5.68 -3.27 7.56
N SER A 115 5.94 -3.85 8.72
CA SER A 115 5.74 -5.28 8.96
C SER A 115 4.26 -5.66 8.82
N ASN A 116 3.35 -4.89 9.40
CA ASN A 116 1.90 -5.07 9.23
C ASN A 116 1.48 -4.93 7.76
N THR A 117 2.05 -3.97 7.03
CA THR A 117 1.76 -3.79 5.60
C THR A 117 2.22 -4.99 4.78
N LEU A 118 3.39 -5.57 5.11
CA LEU A 118 3.88 -6.79 4.46
C LEU A 118 2.95 -7.97 4.73
N GLU A 119 2.45 -8.12 5.96
CA GLU A 119 1.47 -9.16 6.33
C GLU A 119 0.18 -9.04 5.50
N LEU A 120 -0.37 -7.82 5.39
CA LEU A 120 -1.54 -7.56 4.56
C LEU A 120 -1.30 -7.88 3.09
N ILE A 121 -0.11 -7.56 2.55
CA ILE A 121 0.24 -7.90 1.16
C ILE A 121 0.28 -9.42 0.98
N THR A 122 0.84 -10.16 1.94
CA THR A 122 0.82 -11.64 1.89
C THR A 122 -0.59 -12.21 1.96
N GLU A 123 -1.47 -11.64 2.78
CA GLU A 123 -2.87 -12.04 2.86
C GLU A 123 -3.61 -11.76 1.55
N VAL A 124 -3.45 -10.56 0.98
CA VAL A 124 -4.02 -10.20 -0.33
C VAL A 124 -3.51 -11.11 -1.43
N SER A 125 -2.22 -11.46 -1.41
CA SER A 125 -1.64 -12.39 -2.39
C SER A 125 -2.25 -13.79 -2.28
N ALA A 126 -2.45 -14.29 -1.05
CA ALA A 126 -3.10 -15.57 -0.81
C ALA A 126 -4.57 -15.55 -1.26
N ALA A 127 -5.34 -14.52 -0.87
CA ALA A 127 -6.72 -14.34 -1.29
C ALA A 127 -6.85 -14.22 -2.82
N SER A 128 -5.94 -13.50 -3.48
CA SER A 128 -5.89 -13.39 -4.94
C SER A 128 -5.65 -14.75 -5.60
N LYS A 129 -4.82 -15.61 -4.98
CA LYS A 129 -4.57 -16.96 -5.49
C LYS A 129 -5.79 -17.87 -5.34
N GLU A 130 -6.50 -17.76 -4.22
CA GLU A 130 -7.76 -18.48 -4.00
C GLU A 130 -8.85 -18.02 -4.98
N GLN A 131 -9.01 -16.71 -5.17
CA GLN A 131 -9.93 -16.15 -6.16
C GLN A 131 -9.61 -16.62 -7.58
N GLN A 132 -8.32 -16.69 -7.96
CA GLN A 132 -7.92 -17.25 -9.24
C GLN A 132 -8.43 -18.69 -9.39
N SER A 133 -8.24 -19.54 -8.39
CA SER A 133 -8.73 -20.92 -8.42
C SER A 133 -10.26 -21.00 -8.48
N GLY A 134 -10.96 -20.11 -7.77
CA GLY A 134 -12.42 -20.00 -7.84
C GLY A 134 -12.90 -19.61 -9.24
N ILE A 135 -12.21 -18.69 -9.92
CA ILE A 135 -12.54 -18.30 -11.30
C ILE A 135 -12.31 -19.45 -12.28
N GLU A 136 -11.25 -20.25 -12.12
CA GLU A 136 -11.00 -21.45 -12.93
C GLU A 136 -12.17 -22.44 -12.79
N GLN A 137 -12.64 -22.70 -11.56
CA GLN A 137 -13.81 -23.56 -11.33
C GLN A 137 -15.10 -23.01 -11.92
N ILE A 138 -15.33 -21.69 -11.85
CA ILE A 138 -16.48 -21.04 -12.49
C ILE A 138 -16.40 -21.21 -14.01
N ASN A 139 -15.22 -21.07 -14.61
CA ASN A 139 -15.03 -21.24 -16.04
C ASN A 139 -15.37 -22.66 -16.51
N ASP A 140 -14.94 -23.67 -15.75
CA ASP A 140 -15.28 -25.07 -16.01
C ASP A 140 -16.79 -25.31 -15.93
N ALA A 141 -17.45 -24.76 -14.88
CA ALA A 141 -18.89 -24.88 -14.70
C ALA A 141 -19.69 -24.20 -15.84
N VAL A 142 -19.26 -23.02 -16.29
CA VAL A 142 -19.87 -22.32 -17.43
C VAL A 142 -19.71 -23.13 -18.72
N THR A 143 -18.54 -23.73 -18.94
CA THR A 143 -18.29 -24.60 -20.10
C THR A 143 -19.21 -25.84 -20.08
N LEU A 144 -19.40 -26.45 -18.90
CA LEU A 144 -20.33 -27.58 -18.74
C LEU A 144 -21.78 -27.17 -18.99
N LEU A 145 -22.20 -26.01 -18.46
CA LEU A 145 -23.55 -25.47 -18.69
C LEU A 145 -23.81 -25.18 -20.16
N ASP A 146 -22.80 -24.68 -20.89
CA ASP A 146 -22.90 -24.46 -22.33
C ASP A 146 -23.12 -25.79 -23.07
N GLN A 147 -22.32 -26.82 -22.79
CA GLN A 147 -22.49 -28.15 -23.36
C GLN A 147 -23.89 -28.73 -23.11
N GLN A 148 -24.40 -28.58 -21.89
CA GLN A 148 -25.74 -29.06 -21.54
C GLN A 148 -26.84 -28.25 -22.24
N THR A 149 -26.64 -26.95 -22.43
CA THR A 149 -27.55 -26.09 -23.20
C THR A 149 -27.60 -26.52 -24.67
N GLN A 150 -26.45 -26.82 -25.27
CA GLN A 150 -26.38 -27.37 -26.64
C GLN A 150 -27.07 -28.73 -26.75
N LYS A 151 -26.89 -29.61 -25.75
CA LYS A 151 -27.57 -30.90 -25.70
C LYS A 151 -29.09 -30.73 -25.59
N ASN A 152 -29.57 -29.79 -24.77
CA ASN A 152 -30.99 -29.47 -24.66
C ASN A 152 -31.57 -29.00 -26.01
N ALA A 153 -30.85 -28.14 -26.73
CA ALA A 153 -31.25 -27.69 -28.06
C ALA A 153 -31.31 -28.86 -29.07
N SER A 154 -30.33 -29.77 -29.03
CA SER A 154 -30.32 -30.97 -29.87
C SER A 154 -31.50 -31.90 -29.57
N ILE A 155 -31.79 -32.17 -28.29
CA ILE A 155 -32.92 -32.99 -27.87
C ILE A 155 -34.25 -32.34 -28.27
N ALA A 156 -34.38 -31.02 -28.16
CA ALA A 156 -35.57 -30.29 -28.59
C ALA A 156 -35.81 -30.45 -30.11
N ASN A 157 -34.74 -30.37 -30.93
CA ASN A 157 -34.83 -30.64 -32.36
C ASN A 157 -35.26 -32.07 -32.67
N GLN A 158 -34.66 -33.07 -32.00
CA GLN A 158 -35.06 -34.48 -32.15
C GLN A 158 -36.52 -34.71 -31.73
N THR A 159 -36.96 -34.05 -30.65
CA THR A 159 -38.36 -34.13 -30.19
C THR A 159 -39.32 -33.54 -31.22
N GLN A 160 -38.95 -32.42 -31.84
CA GLN A 160 -39.73 -31.82 -32.92
C GLN A 160 -39.83 -32.75 -34.14
N GLU A 161 -38.75 -33.43 -34.50
CA GLU A 161 -38.72 -34.43 -35.58
C GLU A 161 -39.67 -35.59 -35.28
N ILE A 162 -39.57 -36.20 -34.09
CA ILE A 162 -40.47 -37.27 -33.64
C ILE A 162 -41.94 -36.82 -33.64
N ALA A 163 -42.22 -35.58 -33.21
CA ALA A 163 -43.58 -35.03 -33.22
C ALA A 163 -44.13 -34.92 -34.66
N ASN A 164 -43.30 -34.50 -35.62
CA ASN A 164 -43.67 -34.44 -37.02
C ASN A 164 -43.93 -35.83 -37.61
N GLU A 165 -43.06 -36.81 -37.35
CA GLU A 165 -43.26 -38.20 -37.76
C GLU A 165 -44.55 -38.80 -37.18
N THR A 166 -44.81 -38.53 -35.90
CA THR A 166 -46.04 -38.98 -35.22
C THR A 166 -47.28 -38.37 -35.86
N ASN A 167 -47.24 -37.08 -36.22
CA ASN A 167 -48.32 -36.42 -36.95
C ASN A 167 -48.55 -37.03 -38.34
N LEU A 168 -47.48 -37.36 -39.07
CA LEU A 168 -47.58 -38.02 -40.38
C LEU A 168 -48.19 -39.41 -40.25
N LEU A 169 -47.80 -40.18 -39.24
CA LEU A 169 -48.37 -41.50 -38.96
C LEU A 169 -49.87 -41.40 -38.63
N ALA A 170 -50.26 -40.42 -37.80
CA ALA A 170 -51.66 -40.17 -37.47
C ALA A 170 -52.50 -39.82 -38.71
N ASP A 171 -52.00 -38.94 -39.59
CA ASP A 171 -52.66 -38.62 -40.86
C ASP A 171 -52.80 -39.85 -41.77
N GLY A 172 -51.76 -40.69 -41.82
CA GLY A 172 -51.77 -41.97 -42.54
C GLY A 172 -52.85 -42.92 -42.03
N ILE A 173 -52.95 -43.11 -40.70
CA ILE A 173 -53.98 -43.97 -40.08
C ILE A 173 -55.39 -43.44 -40.39
N VAL A 174 -55.61 -42.12 -40.32
CA VAL A 174 -56.90 -41.51 -40.65
C VAL A 174 -57.25 -41.73 -42.13
N LYS A 175 -56.29 -41.58 -43.04
CA LYS A 175 -56.48 -41.87 -44.47
C LYS A 175 -56.81 -43.34 -44.71
N ASP A 176 -56.08 -44.27 -44.11
CA ASP A 176 -56.32 -45.71 -44.24
C ASP A 176 -57.68 -46.13 -43.69
N ALA A 177 -58.08 -45.58 -42.54
CA ALA A 177 -59.40 -45.81 -41.96
C ALA A 177 -60.51 -45.28 -42.89
N ASN A 178 -60.31 -44.11 -43.49
CA ASN A 178 -61.25 -43.52 -44.45
C ASN A 178 -61.29 -44.27 -45.80
N ALA A 179 -60.19 -44.90 -46.22
CA ALA A 179 -60.14 -45.68 -47.46
C ALA A 179 -60.92 -47.00 -47.36
N LYS A 180 -61.03 -47.58 -46.16
CA LYS A 180 -61.81 -48.81 -45.95
C LYS A 180 -63.31 -48.53 -46.10
N GLU A 181 -63.97 -49.25 -46.99
CA GLU A 181 -65.41 -49.23 -47.18
C GLU A 181 -66.05 -50.24 -46.20
N PHE A 182 -66.78 -49.76 -45.20
CA PHE A 182 -67.54 -50.61 -44.28
C PHE A 182 -69.03 -50.26 -44.34
N ASN A 183 -69.88 -51.28 -44.18
CA ASN A 183 -71.32 -51.10 -44.23
C ASN A 183 -71.80 -50.11 -43.17
N GLY A 184 -72.45 -49.02 -43.60
CA GLY A 184 -72.91 -47.93 -42.74
C GLY A 184 -72.03 -46.68 -42.72
N LYS A 185 -70.85 -46.69 -43.36
CA LYS A 185 -69.90 -45.56 -43.41
C LYS A 185 -70.53 -44.22 -43.83
N ASN A 186 -71.36 -44.21 -44.88
CA ASN A 186 -72.04 -43.02 -45.38
C ASN A 186 -73.41 -42.77 -44.70
N ASN A 187 -73.84 -43.65 -43.79
CA ASN A 187 -75.12 -43.58 -43.11
C ASN A 187 -75.00 -43.01 -41.68
N VAL A 188 -73.78 -42.67 -41.25
CA VAL A 188 -73.53 -41.95 -40.00
C VAL A 188 -73.89 -40.48 -40.22
N GLN A 189 -75.16 -40.13 -40.00
CA GLN A 189 -75.56 -38.75 -39.80
C GLN A 189 -75.01 -38.28 -38.45
N SER A 190 -73.88 -37.57 -38.46
CA SER A 190 -73.57 -36.70 -37.32
C SER A 190 -74.65 -35.63 -37.26
N SER A 191 -75.37 -35.59 -36.16
CA SER A 191 -76.35 -34.56 -35.85
C SER A 191 -75.75 -33.19 -36.14
N LYS A 192 -76.40 -32.43 -37.04
CA LYS A 192 -76.09 -31.03 -37.31
C LYS A 192 -76.05 -30.25 -35.98
N LYS A 193 -74.86 -29.81 -35.58
CA LYS A 193 -74.69 -28.58 -34.81
C LYS A 193 -73.56 -27.75 -35.40
N GLY A 194 -73.93 -26.55 -35.86
CA GLY A 194 -73.01 -25.46 -36.16
C GLY A 194 -72.54 -25.41 -37.61
N LYS A 195 -73.12 -24.51 -38.40
CA LYS A 195 -72.43 -23.95 -39.56
C LYS A 195 -71.18 -23.22 -39.04
N SER A 196 -69.99 -23.67 -39.42
CA SER A 196 -68.89 -22.76 -39.67
C SER A 196 -68.25 -23.16 -40.99
N LYS A 197 -68.00 -22.17 -41.83
CA LYS A 197 -67.40 -22.34 -43.15
C LYS A 197 -65.92 -22.67 -42.96
N ASP A 198 -65.55 -23.93 -43.18
CA ASP A 198 -64.16 -24.31 -43.34
C ASP A 198 -63.88 -24.51 -44.83
N GLU A 199 -63.67 -23.39 -45.53
CA GLU A 199 -62.64 -23.37 -46.58
C GLU A 199 -61.29 -23.40 -45.85
N PHE A 200 -60.83 -24.58 -45.47
CA PHE A 200 -59.43 -24.79 -45.19
C PHE A 200 -58.82 -25.51 -46.38
N GLY A 201 -58.39 -24.71 -47.35
CA GLY A 201 -57.54 -25.16 -48.42
C GLY A 201 -56.32 -25.86 -47.84
N TYR A 202 -55.99 -27.02 -48.40
CA TYR A 202 -54.66 -27.59 -48.24
C TYR A 202 -53.68 -26.69 -49.00
N GLU A 203 -53.28 -25.58 -48.39
CA GLU A 203 -52.11 -24.87 -48.84
C GLU A 203 -50.93 -25.78 -48.49
N LYS A 204 -50.28 -26.33 -49.51
CA LYS A 204 -49.00 -27.02 -49.40
C LYS A 204 -48.02 -26.02 -48.79
N VAL A 205 -47.88 -26.02 -47.47
CA VAL A 205 -46.85 -25.22 -46.80
C VAL A 205 -45.52 -25.91 -47.08
N GLN A 206 -44.94 -25.65 -48.26
CA GLN A 206 -43.50 -25.71 -48.44
C GLN A 206 -42.91 -24.56 -47.64
N ARG A 207 -42.82 -24.72 -46.31
CA ARG A 207 -41.90 -23.88 -45.55
C ARG A 207 -40.53 -24.47 -45.78
N THR A 208 -39.80 -23.81 -46.67
CA THR A 208 -38.35 -23.86 -46.71
C THR A 208 -37.85 -23.72 -45.28
N VAL A 209 -37.32 -24.81 -44.74
CA VAL A 209 -36.54 -24.77 -43.52
C VAL A 209 -35.37 -23.85 -43.85
N LYS A 210 -35.43 -22.60 -43.42
CA LYS A 210 -34.20 -21.81 -43.31
C LYS A 210 -33.36 -22.59 -42.33
N LYS A 211 -32.34 -23.27 -42.86
CA LYS A 211 -31.20 -23.75 -42.10
C LYS A 211 -30.63 -22.51 -41.41
N VAL A 212 -31.06 -22.27 -40.17
CA VAL A 212 -30.37 -21.30 -39.33
C VAL A 212 -29.13 -22.04 -38.88
N GLU A 213 -28.09 -21.96 -39.69
CA GLU A 213 -26.74 -22.22 -39.22
C GLU A 213 -26.50 -21.24 -38.07
N PRO A 214 -26.09 -21.70 -36.88
CA PRO A 214 -25.68 -20.77 -35.85
C PRO A 214 -24.40 -20.11 -36.33
N THR A 215 -24.51 -18.91 -36.91
CA THR A 215 -23.37 -18.02 -37.07
C THR A 215 -22.97 -17.53 -35.68
N PHE A 216 -22.07 -18.26 -35.05
CA PHE A 216 -21.20 -17.69 -34.04
C PHE A 216 -19.81 -17.63 -34.63
N GLU A 217 -19.33 -16.41 -34.87
CA GLU A 217 -17.93 -16.17 -35.19
C GLU A 217 -17.07 -16.77 -34.09
N HIS A 218 -16.36 -17.85 -34.39
CA HIS A 218 -15.18 -18.22 -33.62
C HIS A 218 -14.12 -17.13 -33.84
N LYS A 219 -14.06 -16.14 -32.95
CA LYS A 219 -12.79 -15.44 -32.75
C LYS A 219 -11.85 -16.44 -32.08
N PRO A 220 -10.71 -16.79 -32.70
CA PRO A 220 -9.74 -17.64 -32.05
C PRO A 220 -9.25 -16.92 -30.79
N ILE A 221 -9.45 -17.55 -29.63
CA ILE A 221 -8.78 -17.12 -28.41
C ILE A 221 -7.29 -17.31 -28.68
N LYS A 222 -6.56 -16.19 -28.77
CA LYS A 222 -5.10 -16.23 -28.79
C LYS A 222 -4.65 -16.90 -27.50
N THR A 223 -4.07 -18.09 -27.62
CA THR A 223 -3.21 -18.65 -26.58
C THR A 223 -2.00 -17.72 -26.42
N HIS A 224 -2.09 -16.77 -25.49
CA HIS A 224 -0.90 -16.10 -24.97
C HIS A 224 -0.14 -17.12 -24.12
N LYS A 225 0.84 -17.79 -24.74
CA LYS A 225 1.99 -18.30 -24.01
C LYS A 225 2.73 -17.07 -23.49
N GLU A 226 2.52 -16.72 -22.23
CA GLU A 226 3.43 -15.80 -21.54
C GLU A 226 4.73 -16.56 -21.21
N GLU A 227 5.73 -16.41 -22.07
CA GLU A 227 7.11 -16.60 -21.66
C GLU A 227 7.46 -15.46 -20.69
N LYS A 228 7.58 -15.79 -19.40
CA LYS A 228 8.14 -14.88 -18.40
C LYS A 228 9.62 -14.66 -18.71
N VAL A 229 9.94 -13.57 -19.39
CA VAL A 229 11.29 -12.98 -19.37
C VAL A 229 11.29 -11.86 -18.33
N PHE A 230 11.74 -12.18 -17.12
CA PHE A 230 12.16 -11.15 -16.17
C PHE A 230 13.49 -10.57 -16.67
N ALA A 231 13.45 -9.38 -17.25
CA ALA A 231 14.64 -8.55 -17.44
C ALA A 231 14.51 -7.32 -16.54
N SER A 232 15.23 -7.33 -15.43
CA SER A 232 15.47 -6.16 -14.59
C SER A 232 16.27 -5.12 -15.37
N LYS A 233 15.75 -3.90 -15.50
CA LYS A 233 16.58 -2.70 -15.63
C LYS A 233 15.85 -1.46 -15.12
N SER A 234 16.51 -0.84 -14.15
CA SER A 234 16.25 0.45 -13.53
C SER A 234 16.22 1.60 -14.54
N SER A 235 15.23 2.48 -14.41
CA SER A 235 15.36 3.92 -14.69
C SER A 235 14.17 4.64 -14.07
N SER A 236 14.46 5.77 -13.43
CA SER A 236 13.50 6.69 -12.82
C SER A 236 12.40 7.11 -13.79
N ASP A 237 11.18 7.29 -13.28
CA ASP A 237 10.62 8.64 -13.12
C ASP A 237 9.32 8.61 -12.31
N ASP A 238 9.21 9.63 -11.48
CA ASP A 238 8.12 9.94 -10.57
C ASP A 238 6.83 10.25 -11.34
N GLU A 239 5.81 9.40 -11.22
CA GLU A 239 4.44 9.70 -11.65
C GLU A 239 3.42 9.18 -10.63
N TRP A 240 3.57 9.56 -9.36
CA TRP A 240 2.53 9.39 -8.34
C TRP A 240 2.33 10.69 -7.54
N GLU A 241 1.88 11.73 -8.23
CA GLU A 241 1.08 12.81 -7.60
C GLU A 241 -0.25 12.93 -8.34
N SER A 242 -1.25 12.24 -7.79
CA SER A 242 -2.70 12.51 -7.84
C SER A 242 -3.47 11.19 -7.95
N PHE A 243 -3.91 10.66 -6.81
CA PHE A 243 -5.25 10.12 -6.56
C PHE A 243 -5.37 9.75 -5.09
#